data_AF-A0ABD3V131-F1
#
_entry.id   AF-A0ABD3V131-F1
#
_cell.length_a   1.000
_cell.length_b   1.000
_cell.length_c   1.000
_cell.angle_alpha   90.00
_cell.angle_beta   90.00
_cell.angle_gamma   90.00
#
_symmetry.space_group_name_H-M   'P 1'
#
loop_
_entity.id
_entity.type
_entity.pdbx_description
1 polymer ?
#
loop_
_entity_poly.entity_id
_entity_poly.type
_entity_poly.pdbx_seq_one_letter_code
_entity_poly.pdbx_strand_id
1 'polypeptide(L)'
;MREMFHLVFVLCFAVNFIIYVDGMFTVSCPMGCTANQCTMGVGCPLGMCMPGWCGKHGGRNVGMICVPTCSPGQFCLQEPVKMCADCRVRNCKSCKERDTCDACDRGYKLNPDKSECRRG
;
A
#
# COMPACT_ATOMS: atom_id res chain seq x y z
N MET A 1 -2.31 -0.48 45.01
CA MET A 1 -1.35 0.40 44.33
C MET A 1 -0.06 -0.37 44.09
N ARG A 2 0.11 -0.96 42.90
CA ARG A 2 1.38 -1.48 42.40
C ARG A 2 1.38 -1.23 40.90
N GLU A 3 1.91 -0.08 40.52
CA GLU A 3 2.21 0.32 39.15
C GLU A 3 3.28 -0.64 38.61
N MET A 4 2.90 -1.58 37.74
CA MET A 4 3.88 -2.40 37.01
C MET A 4 4.32 -1.62 35.76
N PHE A 5 5.52 -1.05 35.83
CA PHE A 5 6.24 -0.54 34.67
C PHE A 5 6.49 -1.68 33.67
N HIS A 6 5.66 -1.78 32.64
CA HIS A 6 5.95 -2.63 31.48
C HIS A 6 7.08 -2.00 30.67
N LEU A 7 8.25 -2.62 30.73
CA LEU A 7 9.46 -2.19 30.05
C LEU A 7 9.37 -2.58 28.55
N VAL A 8 8.83 -1.68 27.73
CA VAL A 8 8.74 -1.87 26.27
C VAL A 8 10.11 -1.54 25.65
N PHE A 9 10.88 -2.57 25.28
CA PHE A 9 12.10 -2.38 24.49
C PHE A 9 11.74 -2.20 23.01
N VAL A 10 11.75 -0.95 22.53
CA VAL A 10 11.59 -0.63 21.11
C VAL A 10 12.97 -0.63 20.44
N LEU A 11 13.36 -1.75 19.84
CA LEU A 11 14.53 -1.80 18.96
C LEU A 11 14.12 -1.32 17.57
N CYS A 12 14.43 -0.06 17.27
CA CYS A 12 14.11 0.59 16.01
C CYS A 12 15.10 0.17 14.92
N PHE A 13 14.89 -1.01 14.32
CA PHE A 13 15.50 -1.33 13.02
C PHE A 13 14.56 -0.83 11.94
N ALA A 14 15.06 0.03 11.05
CA ALA A 14 14.35 0.88 10.10
C ALA A 14 13.39 0.20 9.10
N VAL A 15 13.01 -1.06 9.29
CA VAL A 15 12.14 -1.85 8.41
C VAL A 15 11.24 -2.86 9.13
N ASN A 16 11.39 -3.11 10.44
CA ASN A 16 10.52 -4.04 11.18
C ASN A 16 10.32 -3.59 12.64
N PHE A 17 9.07 -3.42 13.05
CA PHE A 17 8.71 -3.31 14.47
C PHE A 17 8.60 -4.72 15.03
N ILE A 18 9.38 -5.07 16.06
CA ILE A 18 9.17 -6.29 16.84
C ILE A 18 8.79 -5.84 18.25
N ILE A 19 7.55 -6.11 18.66
CA ILE A 19 7.06 -5.81 20.01
C ILE A 19 7.11 -7.11 20.81
N TYR A 20 7.99 -7.18 21.82
CA TYR A 20 8.04 -8.29 22.76
C TYR A 20 7.08 -8.04 23.93
N VAL A 21 6.04 -8.87 24.03
CA VAL A 21 5.14 -8.91 25.19
C VAL A 21 4.98 -10.37 25.61
N ASP A 22 5.43 -10.71 26.81
CA ASP A 22 5.10 -11.96 27.55
C ASP A 22 5.13 -13.29 26.79
N GLY A 23 6.22 -13.59 26.06
CA GLY A 23 6.47 -14.95 25.55
C GLY A 23 5.48 -15.47 24.50
N MET A 24 4.55 -14.64 24.04
CA MET A 24 3.73 -14.89 22.86
C MET A 24 4.33 -14.12 21.68
N PHE A 25 4.67 -14.84 20.61
CA PHE A 25 5.13 -14.22 19.36
C PHE A 25 4.01 -13.33 18.82
N THR A 26 4.12 -12.00 18.97
CA THR A 26 3.26 -11.09 18.23
C THR A 26 3.83 -11.01 16.81
N VAL A 27 3.16 -11.68 15.87
CA VAL A 27 3.50 -11.59 14.45
C VAL A 27 3.25 -10.15 14.03
N SER A 28 4.31 -9.36 13.92
CA SER A 28 4.21 -7.97 13.51
C SER A 28 4.04 -7.95 11.98
N CYS A 29 2.77 -7.94 11.53
CA CYS A 29 2.47 -7.80 10.11
C CYS A 29 3.07 -6.49 9.55
N PRO A 30 3.49 -6.47 8.27
CA PRO A 30 3.83 -5.21 7.64
C PRO A 30 2.64 -4.24 7.71
N MET A 31 2.94 -2.94 7.84
CA MET A 31 1.92 -1.90 8.03
C MET A 31 0.84 -1.98 6.94
N GLY A 32 -0.42 -1.86 7.35
CA GLY A 32 -1.57 -1.83 6.45
C GLY A 32 -2.19 -3.19 6.08
N CYS A 33 -1.62 -4.33 6.53
CA CYS A 33 -2.33 -5.62 6.46
C CYS A 33 -3.46 -5.69 7.51
N THR A 34 -4.49 -6.48 7.23
CA THR A 34 -5.46 -6.90 8.26
C THR A 34 -4.77 -7.84 9.27
N ALA A 35 -4.82 -7.53 10.57
CA ALA A 35 -3.96 -8.10 11.63
C ALA A 35 -3.92 -9.63 11.75
N ASN A 36 -4.92 -10.35 11.24
CA ASN A 36 -5.03 -11.81 11.40
C ASN A 36 -4.67 -12.59 10.14
N GLN A 37 -4.22 -11.91 9.09
CA GLN A 37 -4.02 -12.52 7.78
C GLN A 37 -2.69 -12.05 7.20
N CYS A 38 -1.58 -12.25 7.89
CA CYS A 38 -0.27 -12.05 7.29
C CYS A 38 0.61 -13.27 7.57
N THR A 39 1.45 -13.64 6.61
CA THR A 39 2.37 -14.76 6.76
C THR A 39 3.78 -14.20 6.92
N MET A 40 4.47 -14.60 8.00
CA MET A 40 5.85 -14.19 8.26
C MET A 40 6.72 -14.49 7.04
N GLY A 41 7.44 -13.48 6.55
CA GLY A 41 8.32 -13.59 5.38
C GLY A 41 7.63 -13.55 4.01
N VAL A 42 6.29 -13.57 3.94
CA VAL A 42 5.53 -13.56 2.68
C VAL A 42 4.75 -12.26 2.50
N GLY A 43 4.39 -11.54 3.57
CA GLY A 43 3.65 -10.27 3.48
C GLY A 43 2.14 -10.43 3.67
N CYS A 44 1.36 -9.50 3.13
CA CYS A 44 -0.10 -9.60 3.15
C CYS A 44 -0.57 -10.55 2.02
N PRO A 45 -1.55 -11.44 2.26
CA PRO A 45 -2.23 -12.21 1.23
C PRO A 45 -3.02 -11.28 0.30
N LEU A 46 -3.28 -11.77 -0.90
CA LEU A 46 -3.99 -11.05 -1.97
C LEU A 46 -5.27 -10.39 -1.46
N GLY A 47 -5.34 -9.06 -1.57
CA GLY A 47 -6.54 -8.28 -1.26
C GLY A 47 -6.80 -7.99 0.22
N MET A 48 -5.92 -8.40 1.14
CA MET A 48 -6.13 -8.24 2.60
C MET A 48 -5.46 -6.98 3.16
N CYS A 49 -5.59 -5.88 2.44
CA CYS A 49 -5.20 -4.55 2.91
C CYS A 49 -6.34 -3.88 3.66
N MET A 50 -6.02 -3.12 4.71
CA MET A 50 -6.99 -2.30 5.44
C MET A 50 -7.78 -1.38 4.50
N PRO A 51 -8.99 -0.94 4.88
CA PRO A 51 -9.71 0.13 4.18
C PRO A 51 -8.79 1.34 3.94
N GLY A 52 -8.82 1.92 2.74
CA GLY A 52 -7.87 2.97 2.31
C GLY A 52 -6.46 2.52 1.87
N TRP A 53 -6.08 1.26 2.06
CA TRP A 53 -4.75 0.73 1.64
C TRP A 53 -4.83 -0.21 0.42
N CYS A 54 -3.77 -0.26 -0.38
CA CYS A 54 -3.74 -0.98 -1.65
C CYS A 54 -2.53 -1.92 -1.73
N GLY A 55 -2.74 -3.12 -2.26
CA GLY A 55 -1.69 -4.10 -2.43
C GLY A 55 -0.72 -3.71 -3.54
N LYS A 56 0.58 -3.83 -3.30
CA LYS A 56 1.64 -3.65 -4.28
C LYS A 56 2.59 -4.85 -4.21
N HIS A 57 3.07 -5.34 -5.35
CA HIS A 57 4.09 -6.40 -5.35
C HIS A 57 5.39 -5.88 -4.72
N GLY A 58 5.86 -6.55 -3.66
CA GLY A 58 7.08 -6.18 -2.95
C GLY A 58 8.38 -6.61 -3.65
N GLY A 59 8.32 -7.41 -4.71
CA GLY A 59 9.48 -7.83 -5.52
C GLY A 59 9.54 -9.34 -5.77
N ARG A 60 10.73 -9.86 -6.09
CA ARG A 60 10.95 -11.27 -6.49
C ARG A 60 10.76 -12.30 -5.37
N ASN A 61 10.88 -11.91 -4.10
CA ASN A 61 10.77 -12.80 -2.93
C ASN A 61 9.94 -12.20 -1.79
N VAL A 62 9.25 -11.09 -2.04
CA VAL A 62 8.36 -10.44 -1.09
C VAL A 62 6.98 -10.50 -1.73
N GLY A 63 5.99 -11.03 -1.01
CA GLY A 63 4.61 -11.02 -1.50
C GLY A 63 4.03 -9.61 -1.52
N MET A 64 2.74 -9.48 -1.30
CA MET A 64 2.11 -8.16 -1.38
C MET A 64 2.41 -7.33 -0.13
N ILE A 65 2.75 -6.08 -0.35
CA ILE A 65 2.81 -5.04 0.68
C ILE A 65 1.60 -4.13 0.52
N CYS A 66 1.04 -3.65 1.62
CA CYS A 66 -0.02 -2.64 1.56
C CYS A 66 0.62 -1.25 1.59
N VAL A 67 0.18 -0.38 0.68
CA VAL A 67 0.58 1.03 0.64
C VAL A 67 -0.65 1.94 0.71
N PRO A 68 -0.56 3.11 1.37
CA PRO A 68 -1.69 4.05 1.44
C PRO A 68 -1.95 4.73 0.08
N THR A 69 -0.92 4.81 -0.77
CA THR A 69 -0.96 5.39 -2.11
C THR A 69 -0.10 4.57 -3.07
N CYS A 70 -0.62 4.30 -4.27
CA CYS A 70 0.15 3.65 -5.32
C CYS A 70 1.24 4.57 -5.89
N SER A 71 2.19 3.99 -6.63
CA SER A 71 3.27 4.76 -7.27
C SER A 71 2.71 5.72 -8.34
N PRO A 72 3.47 6.75 -8.75
CA PRO A 72 3.07 7.60 -9.88
C PRO A 72 2.76 6.76 -11.13
N GLY A 73 1.67 7.11 -11.83
CA GLY A 73 1.18 6.32 -12.97
C GLY A 73 0.43 5.05 -12.60
N GLN A 74 0.06 4.86 -11.33
CA GLN A 74 -0.75 3.73 -10.87
C GLN A 74 -1.99 4.22 -10.12
N PHE A 75 -3.01 3.39 -10.07
CA PHE A 75 -4.23 3.60 -9.29
C PHE A 75 -4.57 2.35 -8.48
N CYS A 76 -5.34 2.53 -7.42
CA CYS A 76 -5.82 1.43 -6.62
C CYS A 76 -7.10 0.85 -7.20
N LEU A 77 -7.00 -0.34 -7.80
CA LEU A 77 -8.15 -1.12 -8.20
C LEU A 77 -8.90 -1.57 -6.95
N GLN A 78 -10.23 -1.42 -6.90
CA GLN A 78 -11.01 -1.84 -5.72
C GLN A 78 -11.56 -3.27 -5.85
N GLU A 79 -11.85 -3.78 -7.06
CA GLU A 79 -12.45 -5.10 -7.28
C GLU A 79 -11.83 -5.83 -8.49
N PRO A 80 -11.70 -7.17 -8.47
CA PRO A 80 -11.99 -8.11 -7.36
C PRO A 80 -10.85 -8.19 -6.32
N VAL A 81 -9.76 -7.45 -6.54
CA VAL A 81 -8.57 -7.47 -5.69
C VAL A 81 -8.05 -6.06 -5.52
N LYS A 82 -7.87 -5.67 -4.25
CA LYS A 82 -7.43 -4.32 -3.90
C LYS A 82 -5.93 -4.13 -4.13
N MET A 83 -5.53 -3.79 -5.35
CA MET A 83 -4.12 -3.69 -5.73
C MET A 83 -3.82 -2.47 -6.61
N CYS A 84 -2.55 -2.05 -6.59
CA CYS A 84 -2.02 -1.05 -7.49
C CYS A 84 -1.90 -1.62 -8.90
N ALA A 85 -2.58 -0.97 -9.84
CA ALA A 85 -2.57 -1.28 -11.26
C ALA A 85 -2.08 -0.07 -12.06
N ASP A 86 -1.43 -0.34 -13.19
CA ASP A 86 -0.90 0.72 -14.05
C ASP A 86 -2.01 1.46 -14.79
N CYS A 87 -1.82 2.77 -14.92
CA CYS A 87 -2.58 3.66 -15.77
C CYS A 87 -2.30 3.36 -17.25
N ARG A 88 -3.35 3.36 -18.08
CA ARG A 88 -3.17 3.29 -19.55
C ARG A 88 -3.07 4.67 -20.20
N VAL A 89 -3.55 5.72 -19.52
CA VAL A 89 -3.51 7.09 -20.03
C VAL A 89 -2.08 7.63 -20.01
N ARG A 90 -1.57 8.01 -21.19
CA ARG A 90 -0.21 8.58 -21.32
C ARG A 90 -0.13 9.96 -20.68
N ASN A 91 1.03 10.27 -20.10
CA ASN A 91 1.33 11.53 -19.40
C ASN A 91 0.33 11.83 -18.26
N CYS A 92 -0.24 10.78 -17.68
CA CYS A 92 -1.11 10.87 -16.52
C CYS A 92 -0.31 10.60 -15.26
N LYS A 93 -0.34 11.57 -14.34
CA LYS A 93 0.32 11.49 -13.04
C LYS A 93 -0.42 10.55 -12.09
N SER A 94 -1.75 10.62 -12.09
CA SER A 94 -2.64 9.81 -11.25
C SER A 94 -3.95 9.50 -11.97
N CYS A 95 -4.39 8.25 -11.91
CA CYS A 95 -5.66 7.82 -12.51
C CYS A 95 -6.68 7.46 -11.44
N LYS A 96 -7.96 7.66 -11.77
CA LYS A 96 -9.07 7.14 -10.99
C LYS A 96 -9.36 5.68 -11.34
N GLU A 97 -9.25 5.36 -12.63
CA GLU A 97 -9.46 4.04 -13.21
C GLU A 97 -8.43 3.79 -14.32
N ARG A 98 -8.39 2.58 -14.87
CA ARG A 98 -7.41 2.17 -15.89
C ARG A 98 -7.31 3.15 -17.05
N ASP A 99 -8.44 3.66 -17.53
CA ASP A 99 -8.56 4.52 -18.70
C ASP A 99 -9.04 5.95 -18.35
N THR A 100 -9.09 6.30 -17.06
CA THR A 100 -9.60 7.60 -16.57
C THR A 100 -8.54 8.29 -15.73
N CYS A 101 -7.92 9.34 -16.28
CA CYS A 101 -6.92 10.17 -15.63
C CYS A 101 -7.56 11.20 -14.70
N ASP A 102 -7.00 11.36 -13.51
CA ASP A 102 -7.43 12.35 -12.53
C ASP A 102 -6.57 13.61 -12.61
N ALA A 103 -5.25 13.44 -12.75
CA ALA A 103 -4.32 14.54 -12.94
C ALA A 103 -3.22 14.20 -13.96
N CYS A 104 -2.94 15.11 -14.87
CA CYS A 104 -1.85 14.98 -15.84
C CYS A 104 -0.49 15.36 -15.25
N ASP A 105 0.58 14.91 -15.91
CA ASP A 105 1.93 15.38 -15.65
C ASP A 105 2.08 16.88 -15.93
N ARG A 106 3.12 17.47 -15.34
CA ARG A 106 3.39 18.90 -15.50
C ARG A 106 3.59 19.25 -16.98
N GLY A 107 2.90 20.28 -17.46
CA GLY A 107 2.94 20.71 -18.87
C GLY A 107 1.89 20.04 -19.77
N TYR A 108 1.03 19.20 -19.20
CA TYR A 108 -0.10 18.60 -19.88
C TYR A 108 -1.43 19.07 -19.28
N LYS A 109 -2.45 19.18 -20.13
CA LYS A 109 -3.84 19.50 -19.79
C LYS A 109 -4.70 18.27 -20.01
N LEU A 110 -5.55 18.00 -19.03
CA LEU A 110 -6.52 16.91 -19.07
C LEU A 110 -7.65 17.26 -20.03
N ASN A 111 -7.99 16.34 -20.93
CA ASN A 111 -9.17 16.49 -21.78
C ASN A 111 -10.46 16.39 -20.94
N PRO A 112 -11.58 16.96 -21.41
CA PRO A 112 -12.85 16.88 -20.69
C PRO A 112 -13.31 15.43 -20.43
N ASP A 113 -12.99 14.51 -21.33
CA ASP A 113 -13.32 13.08 -21.21
C ASP A 113 -12.40 12.32 -20.23
N LYS A 114 -11.37 12.99 -19.69
CA LYS A 114 -10.37 12.45 -18.75
C LYS A 114 -9.57 11.25 -19.28
N SER A 115 -9.67 10.93 -20.55
CA SER A 115 -9.01 9.79 -21.19
C SER A 115 -7.65 10.12 -21.81
N GLU A 116 -7.26 11.41 -21.84
CA GLU A 116 -6.02 11.86 -22.49
C GLU A 116 -5.44 13.12 -21.84
N CYS A 117 -4.12 13.13 -21.70
CA CYS A 117 -3.34 14.30 -21.31
C CYS A 117 -2.60 14.86 -22.52
N ARG A 118 -2.97 16.08 -22.95
CA ARG A 118 -2.38 16.76 -24.11
C ARG A 118 -1.44 17.87 -23.66
N ARG A 119 -0.34 18.09 -24.39
CA ARG A 119 0.60 19.17 -24.08
C ARG A 119 -0.11 20.51 -24.17
N GLY A 120 -0.02 21.31 -23.10
CA GLY A 120 -0.85 22.50 -22.91
C GLY A 120 -0.10 23.82 -22.91
#